data_AF-A0A7S1ZGG2-F1
#
_entry.id   AF-A0A7S1ZGG2-F1
#
_cell.length_a   1.000
_cell.length_b   1.000
_cell.length_c   1.000
_cell.angle_alpha   90.00
_cell.angle_beta   90.00
_cell.angle_gamma   90.00
#
_symmetry.space_group_name_H-M   'P 1'
#
loop_
_entity.id
_entity.type
_entity.pdbx_description
1 polymer ?
#
loop_
_entity_poly.entity_id
_entity_poly.type
_entity_poly.pdbx_seq_one_letter_code
_entity_poly.pdbx_strand_id
1 'polypeptide(L)'
;SSILFISGSKGLNESSPQYTANAWLLSNSHDTWGPVNMRTLGQRYILALLYFSMGGASWSVRGSFLNEYHECDWVGVTCDEMDIVTHLNLKQSNLTGKVPDEVGFLTHLEHIDLEFNSITGSISSVLCELKSLKSLKLGGNRLEGSLPDAIGKLRKLKIL
;
A
#
# COMPACT_ATOMS: atom_id res chain seq x y z
N SER A 1 33.95 -3.89 -7.21
CA SER A 1 33.21 -4.25 -5.99
C SER A 1 33.32 -3.15 -4.96
N SER A 2 32.26 -2.37 -4.78
CA SER A 2 31.94 -1.57 -3.57
C SER A 2 30.66 -0.82 -3.89
N ILE A 3 29.51 -1.38 -3.50
CA ILE A 3 28.25 -0.63 -3.46
C ILE A 3 28.28 0.15 -2.15
N LEU A 4 28.13 1.47 -2.24
CA LEU A 4 27.99 2.35 -1.09
C LEU A 4 26.82 1.87 -0.22
N PHE A 5 27.12 1.55 1.03
CA PHE A 5 26.13 1.56 2.09
C PHE A 5 25.54 2.96 2.16
N ILE A 6 24.24 3.09 1.87
CA ILE A 6 23.49 4.28 2.26
C ILE A 6 23.56 4.34 3.78
N SER A 7 24.37 5.25 4.30
CA SER A 7 24.55 5.54 5.72
C SER A 7 23.32 6.25 6.29
N GLY A 8 22.15 5.60 6.20
CA GLY A 8 20.87 6.08 6.71
C GLY A 8 20.18 5.10 7.67
N SER A 9 20.80 3.96 7.98
CA SER A 9 20.22 2.91 8.84
C SER A 9 20.36 3.17 10.35
N LYS A 10 20.99 4.27 10.79
CA LYS A 10 20.94 4.70 12.19
C LYS A 10 19.57 5.30 12.52
N GLY A 11 18.55 4.46 12.65
CA GLY A 11 17.22 4.90 13.11
C GLY A 11 16.05 3.98 12.77
N LEU A 12 16.22 3.01 11.87
CA LEU A 12 15.15 2.05 11.56
C LEU A 12 15.28 0.83 12.46
N ASN A 13 14.23 0.52 13.21
CA ASN A 13 14.11 -0.73 13.94
C ASN A 13 14.12 -1.88 12.90
N GLU A 14 15.12 -2.75 12.96
CA GLU A 14 15.32 -3.87 12.01
C GLU A 14 14.16 -4.88 12.02
N SER A 15 13.29 -4.82 13.03
CA SER A 15 12.06 -5.63 13.12
C SER A 15 10.81 -4.91 12.60
N SER A 16 10.92 -3.68 12.10
CA SER A 16 9.76 -2.91 11.63
C SER A 16 9.29 -3.35 10.24
N PRO A 17 7.98 -3.25 9.94
CA PRO A 17 7.48 -3.45 8.58
C PRO A 17 8.15 -2.55 7.54
N GLN A 18 8.53 -1.32 7.89
CA GLN A 18 9.26 -0.39 7.04
C GLN A 18 10.64 -0.93 6.67
N TYR A 19 11.38 -1.45 7.65
CA TYR A 19 12.68 -2.06 7.40
C TYR A 19 12.53 -3.27 6.48
N THR A 20 11.59 -4.17 6.77
CA THR A 20 11.33 -5.36 5.94
C THR A 20 10.91 -5.01 4.52
N ALA A 21 10.02 -4.03 4.34
CA ALA A 21 9.60 -3.54 3.03
C ALA A 21 10.77 -2.95 2.23
N ASN A 22 11.63 -2.17 2.88
CA ASN A 22 12.82 -1.60 2.25
C ASN A 22 13.83 -2.69 1.87
N ALA A 23 14.08 -3.65 2.75
CA ALA A 23 14.98 -4.78 2.49
C ALA A 23 14.48 -5.62 1.30
N TRP A 24 13.18 -5.92 1.27
CA TRP A 24 12.54 -6.62 0.15
C TRP A 24 12.66 -5.83 -1.16
N LEU A 25 12.43 -4.52 -1.14
CA LEU A 25 12.56 -3.70 -2.33
C LEU A 25 13.98 -3.74 -2.90
N LEU A 26 15.00 -3.63 -2.05
CA LEU A 26 16.40 -3.69 -2.47
C LEU A 26 16.78 -5.05 -3.07
N SER A 27 16.21 -6.16 -2.59
CA SER A 27 16.46 -7.48 -3.17
C SER A 27 15.73 -7.75 -4.48
N ASN A 28 14.61 -7.06 -4.73
CA ASN A 28 13.69 -7.37 -5.84
C ASN A 28 13.59 -6.28 -6.92
N SER A 29 14.40 -5.21 -6.83
CA SER A 29 14.39 -4.08 -7.77
C SER A 29 15.62 -3.97 -8.68
N HIS A 30 16.64 -4.82 -8.49
CA HIS A 30 17.95 -4.58 -9.10
C HIS A 30 18.11 -5.01 -10.56
N ASP A 31 17.33 -5.98 -11.08
CA ASP A 31 17.64 -6.61 -12.37
C ASP A 31 16.47 -6.79 -13.35
N THR A 32 15.23 -6.47 -12.98
CA THR A 32 14.05 -6.96 -13.72
C THR A 32 13.33 -5.94 -14.61
N TRP A 33 13.53 -4.62 -14.45
CA TRP A 33 12.70 -3.60 -15.15
C TRP A 33 13.48 -2.33 -15.56
N GLY A 34 14.08 -2.33 -16.76
CA GLY A 34 14.50 -1.11 -17.46
C GLY A 34 15.31 -0.09 -16.64
N PRO A 35 15.38 1.20 -17.06
CA PRO A 35 15.95 2.25 -16.21
C PRO A 35 15.06 2.46 -14.98
N VAL A 36 15.69 2.49 -13.80
CA VAL A 36 15.03 2.65 -12.50
C VAL A 36 14.13 3.89 -12.49
N ASN A 37 12.82 3.67 -12.47
CA ASN A 37 11.82 4.73 -12.33
C ASN A 37 11.51 4.95 -10.83
N MET A 38 11.89 6.12 -10.30
CA MET A 38 11.66 6.46 -8.88
C MET A 38 10.18 6.42 -8.49
N ARG A 39 9.25 6.63 -9.44
CA ARG A 39 7.80 6.52 -9.19
C ARG A 39 7.42 5.09 -8.85
N THR A 40 7.84 4.14 -9.68
CA THR A 40 7.61 2.69 -9.52
C THR A 40 8.19 2.19 -8.19
N LEU A 41 9.40 2.65 -7.82
CA LEU A 41 9.99 2.31 -6.51
C LEU A 41 9.14 2.77 -5.33
N GLY A 42 8.58 3.98 -5.38
CA GLY A 42 7.70 4.50 -4.34
C GLY A 42 6.42 3.67 -4.19
N GLN A 43 5.78 3.31 -5.29
CA GLN A 43 4.57 2.47 -5.28
C GLN A 43 4.86 1.09 -4.70
N ARG A 44 5.94 0.43 -5.17
CA ARG A 44 6.36 -0.88 -4.68
C ARG A 44 6.69 -0.85 -3.20
N TYR A 45 7.41 0.17 -2.72
CA TYR A 45 7.70 0.32 -1.29
C TYR A 45 6.41 0.38 -0.46
N ILE A 46 5.46 1.24 -0.86
CA ILE A 46 4.21 1.43 -0.09
C ILE A 46 3.36 0.16 -0.09
N LEU A 47 3.26 -0.53 -1.23
CA LEU A 47 2.54 -1.80 -1.34
C LEU A 47 3.24 -2.93 -0.56
N ALA A 48 4.58 -2.95 -0.52
CA ALA A 48 5.34 -3.88 0.32
C ALA A 48 5.13 -3.59 1.81
N LEU A 49 5.15 -2.32 2.19
CA LEU A 49 4.86 -1.91 3.55
C LEU A 49 3.44 -2.32 3.97
N LEU A 50 2.45 -2.14 3.09
CA LEU A 50 1.09 -2.63 3.29
C LEU A 50 1.07 -4.14 3.59
N TYR A 51 1.72 -4.94 2.76
CA TYR A 51 1.81 -6.38 2.94
C TYR A 51 2.45 -6.77 4.27
N PHE A 52 3.64 -6.22 4.59
CA PHE A 52 4.35 -6.57 5.82
C PHE A 52 3.66 -6.01 7.08
N SER A 53 2.92 -4.91 6.98
CA SER A 53 2.19 -4.33 8.12
C SER A 53 0.90 -5.07 8.44
N MET A 54 0.29 -5.72 7.45
CA MET A 54 -1.09 -6.21 7.56
C MET A 54 -1.21 -7.74 7.47
N GLY A 55 -0.14 -8.46 7.83
CA GLY A 55 -0.13 -9.92 7.88
C GLY A 55 -0.12 -10.59 6.50
N GLY A 56 0.57 -9.99 5.53
CA GLY A 56 0.63 -10.41 4.13
C GLY A 56 0.84 -11.91 3.90
N ALA A 57 1.69 -12.55 4.71
CA ALA A 57 1.97 -13.99 4.61
C ALA A 57 0.74 -14.88 4.85
N SER A 58 -0.30 -14.35 5.49
CA SER A 58 -1.57 -15.03 5.78
C SER A 58 -2.72 -14.56 4.89
N TRP A 59 -2.44 -13.74 3.87
CA TRP A 59 -3.48 -13.23 2.99
C TRP A 59 -4.06 -14.36 2.13
N SER A 60 -5.39 -14.34 1.99
CA SER A 60 -6.12 -15.34 1.18
C SER A 60 -6.19 -14.97 -0.31
N VAL A 61 -5.28 -14.14 -0.79
CA VAL A 61 -5.22 -13.74 -2.21
C VAL A 61 -4.74 -14.92 -3.06
N ARG A 62 -5.51 -15.26 -4.10
CA ARG A 62 -5.10 -16.27 -5.07
C ARG A 62 -4.15 -15.61 -6.09
N GLY A 63 -2.85 -15.77 -5.87
CA GLY A 63 -1.78 -15.32 -6.77
C GLY A 63 -0.71 -14.49 -6.05
N SER A 64 0.20 -13.89 -6.81
CA SER A 64 1.48 -13.39 -6.28
C SER A 64 1.41 -11.90 -5.91
N PHE A 65 0.93 -11.56 -4.71
CA PHE A 65 1.18 -10.24 -4.12
C PHE A 65 2.64 -10.17 -3.63
N LEU A 66 3.36 -9.07 -3.91
CA LEU A 66 4.82 -8.97 -3.75
C LEU A 66 5.63 -10.01 -4.51
N ASN A 67 5.68 -9.86 -5.83
CA ASN A 67 6.53 -10.66 -6.69
C ASN A 67 7.59 -9.80 -7.41
N GLU A 68 8.43 -10.45 -8.21
CA GLU A 68 9.51 -9.80 -8.97
C GLU A 68 9.05 -9.00 -10.20
N TYR A 69 7.84 -9.25 -10.68
CA TYR A 69 7.18 -8.53 -11.77
C TYR A 69 6.66 -7.16 -11.33
N HIS A 70 6.11 -6.40 -12.27
CA HIS A 70 5.59 -5.06 -12.04
C HIS A 70 4.52 -5.08 -10.96
N GLU A 71 4.43 -4.02 -10.16
CA GLU A 71 3.34 -3.90 -9.19
C GLU A 71 1.94 -3.93 -9.83
N CYS A 72 1.83 -3.55 -11.09
CA CYS A 72 0.57 -3.57 -11.83
C CYS A 72 0.10 -5.00 -12.17
N ASP A 73 0.99 -5.99 -12.08
CA ASP A 73 0.66 -7.41 -12.23
C ASP A 73 0.31 -8.08 -10.89
N TRP A 74 0.44 -7.35 -9.77
CA TRP A 74 0.14 -7.91 -8.45
C TRP A 74 -1.36 -8.05 -8.26
N VAL A 75 -1.77 -9.16 -7.66
CA VAL A 75 -3.19 -9.46 -7.43
C VAL A 75 -3.83 -8.34 -6.62
N GLY A 76 -4.93 -7.80 -7.12
CA GLY A 76 -5.66 -6.72 -6.46
C GLY A 76 -5.06 -5.33 -6.67
N VAL A 77 -3.97 -5.19 -7.42
CA VAL A 77 -3.44 -3.89 -7.86
C VAL A 77 -3.89 -3.65 -9.29
N THR A 78 -4.27 -2.41 -9.61
CA THR A 78 -4.53 -2.00 -10.99
C THR A 78 -3.92 -0.64 -11.21
N CYS A 79 -3.27 -0.49 -12.38
CA CYS A 79 -2.64 0.75 -12.79
C CYS A 79 -3.36 1.40 -13.98
N ASP A 80 -3.10 2.68 -14.20
CA ASP A 80 -3.46 3.37 -15.44
C ASP A 80 -2.46 3.08 -16.57
N GLU A 81 -2.68 3.70 -17.74
CA GLU A 81 -1.82 3.57 -18.93
C GLU A 81 -0.39 4.11 -18.72
N MET A 82 -0.12 4.81 -17.62
CA MET A 82 1.18 5.36 -17.26
C MET A 82 1.82 4.58 -16.09
N ASP A 83 1.38 3.35 -15.83
CA ASP A 83 1.90 2.48 -14.78
C ASP A 83 1.72 3.05 -13.35
N ILE A 84 0.72 3.91 -13.15
CA ILE A 84 0.41 4.50 -11.85
C ILE A 84 -0.71 3.71 -11.18
N VAL A 85 -0.50 3.29 -9.93
CA VAL A 85 -1.49 2.56 -9.13
C VAL A 85 -2.73 3.43 -8.88
N THR A 86 -3.87 2.98 -9.40
CA THR A 86 -5.16 3.66 -9.29
C THR A 86 -6.19 2.85 -8.50
N HIS A 87 -6.05 1.53 -8.43
CA HIS A 87 -6.99 0.68 -7.68
C HIS A 87 -6.23 -0.28 -6.76
N LEU A 88 -6.78 -0.46 -5.56
CA LEU A 88 -6.36 -1.48 -4.61
C LEU A 88 -7.59 -2.25 -4.14
N ASN A 89 -7.68 -3.53 -4.51
CA ASN A 89 -8.75 -4.45 -4.15
C ASN A 89 -8.17 -5.65 -3.39
N LEU A 90 -8.33 -5.62 -2.07
CA LEU A 90 -7.94 -6.69 -1.15
C LEU A 90 -9.14 -7.13 -0.31
N LYS A 91 -10.33 -7.10 -0.92
CA LYS A 91 -11.57 -7.57 -0.32
C LYS A 91 -11.45 -9.05 0.07
N GLN A 92 -11.87 -9.37 1.29
CA GLN A 92 -11.89 -10.74 1.81
C GLN A 92 -10.52 -11.45 1.72
N SER A 93 -9.45 -10.70 1.94
CA SER A 93 -8.07 -11.19 1.82
C SER A 93 -7.43 -11.52 3.18
N ASN A 94 -8.21 -11.56 4.26
CA ASN A 94 -7.74 -11.85 5.62
C ASN A 94 -6.71 -10.81 6.14
N LEU A 95 -6.87 -9.54 5.75
CA LEU A 95 -6.03 -8.45 6.25
C LEU A 95 -6.27 -8.25 7.75
N THR A 96 -5.20 -7.98 8.49
CA THR A 96 -5.23 -7.72 9.94
C THR A 96 -4.42 -6.46 10.26
N GLY A 97 -4.54 -5.95 11.48
CA GLY A 97 -3.78 -4.77 11.93
C GLY A 97 -4.35 -3.46 11.37
N LYS A 98 -3.51 -2.41 11.35
CA LYS A 98 -3.88 -1.06 10.90
C LYS A 98 -3.33 -0.81 9.49
N VAL A 99 -4.09 -0.08 8.67
CA VAL A 99 -3.60 0.44 7.39
C VAL A 99 -2.44 1.44 7.65
N PRO A 100 -1.26 1.25 7.05
CA PRO A 100 -0.15 2.19 7.20
C PRO A 100 -0.48 3.55 6.56
N ASP A 101 -0.06 4.63 7.22
CA ASP A 101 -0.37 6.00 6.78
C ASP A 101 0.28 6.31 5.43
N GLU A 102 1.38 5.63 5.09
CA GLU A 102 2.12 5.76 3.85
C GLU A 102 1.27 5.42 2.60
N VAL A 103 0.15 4.70 2.75
CA VAL A 103 -0.83 4.51 1.67
C VAL A 103 -1.36 5.84 1.14
N GLY A 104 -1.40 6.89 1.97
CA GLY A 104 -1.79 8.24 1.53
C GLY A 104 -0.83 8.88 0.51
N PHE A 105 0.38 8.34 0.34
CA PHE A 105 1.31 8.81 -0.69
C PHE A 105 1.03 8.23 -2.09
N LEU A 106 0.14 7.24 -2.21
CA LEU A 106 -0.39 6.76 -3.49
C LEU A 106 -1.49 7.71 -4.01
N THR A 107 -1.13 8.96 -4.24
CA THR A 107 -2.05 10.10 -4.48
C THR A 107 -2.98 9.95 -5.68
N HIS A 108 -2.70 8.99 -6.57
CA HIS A 108 -3.51 8.69 -7.75
C HIS A 108 -4.54 7.58 -7.51
N LEU A 109 -4.59 6.98 -6.31
CA LEU A 109 -5.63 6.03 -5.95
C LEU A 109 -7.02 6.63 -6.14
N GLU A 110 -7.83 5.91 -6.89
CA GLU A 110 -9.21 6.22 -7.20
C GLU A 110 -10.17 5.26 -6.47
N HIS A 111 -9.76 4.00 -6.30
CA HIS A 111 -10.60 2.97 -5.69
C HIS A 111 -9.81 2.15 -4.67
N ILE A 112 -10.32 2.10 -3.43
CA ILE A 112 -9.82 1.24 -2.38
C ILE A 112 -10.98 0.35 -1.91
N ASP A 113 -10.81 -0.96 -2.05
CA ASP A 113 -11.75 -1.98 -1.57
C ASP A 113 -11.03 -2.93 -0.60
N LEU A 114 -11.30 -2.75 0.69
CA LEU A 114 -10.76 -3.58 1.77
C LEU A 114 -11.90 -4.23 2.58
N GLU A 115 -13.08 -4.42 1.97
CA GLU A 115 -14.24 -4.98 2.68
C GLU A 115 -13.97 -6.40 3.21
N PHE A 116 -14.68 -6.76 4.28
CA PHE A 116 -14.68 -8.11 4.85
C PHE A 116 -13.29 -8.63 5.24
N ASN A 117 -12.51 -7.79 5.90
CA ASN A 117 -11.24 -8.16 6.51
C ASN A 117 -11.32 -8.03 8.04
N SER A 118 -10.20 -8.15 8.75
CA SER A 118 -10.09 -7.95 10.20
C SER A 118 -9.20 -6.73 10.53
N ILE A 119 -9.32 -5.67 9.72
CA ILE A 119 -8.57 -4.41 9.94
C ILE A 119 -9.09 -3.75 11.22
N THR A 120 -8.16 -3.27 12.05
CA THR A 120 -8.43 -2.62 13.35
C THR A 120 -7.90 -1.18 13.38
N GLY A 121 -8.21 -0.46 14.46
CA GLY A 121 -7.81 0.94 14.65
C GLY A 121 -8.73 1.92 13.93
N SER A 122 -8.34 3.19 13.91
CA SER A 122 -9.12 4.25 13.28
C SER A 122 -8.68 4.53 11.83
N ILE A 123 -9.62 5.05 11.05
CA ILE A 123 -9.35 5.57 9.71
C ILE A 123 -8.46 6.80 9.85
N SER A 124 -7.24 6.73 9.32
CA SER A 124 -6.28 7.82 9.39
C SER A 124 -6.73 9.01 8.52
N SER A 125 -6.55 10.23 9.02
CA SER A 125 -6.78 11.45 8.25
C SER A 125 -5.87 11.56 7.02
N VAL A 126 -4.76 10.81 6.99
CA VAL A 126 -3.84 10.75 5.85
C VAL A 126 -4.51 10.16 4.61
N LEU A 127 -5.50 9.26 4.75
CA LEU A 127 -6.30 8.77 3.62
C LEU A 127 -7.14 9.89 2.98
N CYS A 128 -7.38 11.00 3.69
CA CYS A 128 -8.07 12.18 3.16
C CYS A 128 -7.18 13.03 2.24
N GLU A 129 -5.90 12.68 2.07
CA GLU A 129 -4.99 13.31 1.10
C GLU A 129 -5.05 12.66 -0.29
N LEU A 130 -5.75 11.54 -0.44
CA LEU A 130 -6.01 10.88 -1.71
C LEU A 130 -7.07 11.64 -2.53
N LYS A 131 -6.73 12.82 -3.09
CA LYS A 131 -7.70 13.70 -3.77
C LYS A 131 -8.36 13.08 -5.01
N SER A 132 -7.78 12.02 -5.55
CA SER A 132 -8.34 11.26 -6.68
C SER A 132 -9.37 10.21 -6.26
N LEU A 133 -9.52 9.92 -4.96
CA LEU A 133 -10.35 8.84 -4.45
C LEU A 133 -11.83 9.05 -4.79
N LYS A 134 -12.41 8.05 -5.45
CA LYS A 134 -13.82 7.96 -5.88
C LYS A 134 -14.59 6.94 -5.05
N SER A 135 -13.92 5.89 -4.58
CA SER A 135 -14.51 4.82 -3.77
C SER A 135 -13.57 4.41 -2.66
N LEU A 136 -14.07 4.41 -1.42
CA LEU A 136 -13.37 3.86 -0.26
C LEU A 136 -14.30 2.88 0.44
N LYS A 137 -14.08 1.57 0.30
CA LYS A 137 -14.92 0.56 0.95
C LYS A 137 -14.16 -0.13 2.06
N LEU A 138 -14.64 0.06 3.28
CA LEU A 138 -14.04 -0.48 4.51
C LEU A 138 -15.04 -1.33 5.32
N GLY A 139 -16.22 -1.60 4.78
CA GLY A 139 -17.29 -2.35 5.44
C GLY A 139 -16.86 -3.76 5.87
N GLY A 140 -17.42 -4.26 6.97
CA GLY A 140 -17.11 -5.60 7.47
C GLY A 140 -15.71 -5.76 8.07
N ASN A 141 -15.10 -4.66 8.55
CA ASN A 141 -13.86 -4.66 9.34
C ASN A 141 -14.14 -4.43 10.83
N ARG A 142 -13.08 -4.38 11.65
CA ARG A 142 -13.11 -4.11 13.10
C ARG A 142 -12.56 -2.70 13.40
N LEU A 143 -12.89 -1.75 12.54
CA LEU A 143 -12.45 -0.36 12.67
C LEU A 143 -13.16 0.31 13.85
N GLU A 144 -12.43 1.18 14.53
CA GLU A 144 -12.89 1.91 15.72
C GLU A 144 -12.75 3.42 15.53
N GLY A 145 -13.44 4.20 16.37
CA GLY A 145 -13.43 5.66 16.32
C GLY A 145 -14.37 6.25 15.26
N SER A 146 -14.28 7.56 15.07
CA SER A 146 -15.09 8.30 14.10
C SER A 146 -14.36 8.47 12.76
N LEU A 147 -15.13 8.74 11.70
CA LEU A 147 -14.56 9.23 10.45
C LEU A 147 -13.79 10.55 10.72
N PRO A 148 -12.61 10.75 10.11
CA PRO A 148 -11.92 12.02 10.20
C PRO A 148 -12.75 13.15 9.57
N ASP A 149 -12.81 14.32 10.21
CA ASP A 149 -13.46 15.51 9.63
C ASP A 149 -12.90 15.89 8.24
N ALA A 150 -11.62 15.55 8.02
CA ALA A 150 -10.94 15.74 6.76
C ALA A 150 -11.54 14.92 5.59
N ILE A 151 -12.44 13.96 5.83
CA ILE A 151 -13.10 13.18 4.77
C ILE A 151 -13.84 14.10 3.78
N GLY A 152 -14.35 15.25 4.25
CA GLY A 152 -14.99 16.27 3.42
C GLY A 152 -14.05 16.93 2.39
N LYS A 153 -12.73 16.75 2.50
CA LYS A 153 -11.74 17.19 1.50
C LYS A 153 -11.74 16.32 0.24
N LEU A 154 -12.26 15.08 0.32
CA LEU A 154 -12.28 14.15 -0.79
C LEU A 154 -13.43 14.46 -1.76
N ARG A 155 -13.28 15.55 -2.54
CA ARG A 155 -14.34 16.08 -3.43
C ARG A 155 -14.80 15.11 -4.52
N LYS A 156 -13.99 14.09 -4.85
CA LYS A 156 -14.32 13.08 -5.86
C LYS A 156 -14.97 11.83 -5.26
N LEU A 157 -15.00 11.68 -3.94
CA LEU A 157 -15.52 10.50 -3.26
C LEU A 157 -17.03 10.40 -3.47
N LYS A 158 -17.48 9.26 -4.00
CA LYS A 158 -18.89 8.96 -4.29
C LYS A 158 -19.40 7.76 -3.51
N ILE A 159 -18.51 6.86 -3.11
CA ILE A 159 -18.81 5.62 -2.40
C ILE A 159 -17.91 5.57 -1.16
N LEU A 160 -18.52 5.43 0.02
CA LEU A 160 -17.85 5.28 1.32
C LEU A 160 -18.49 4.10 2.08
#